data_AF-A0A7S4IQ92-F1
#
_entry.id   AF-A0A7S4IQ92-F1
#
_cell.length_a   1.000
_cell.length_b   1.000
_cell.length_c   1.000
_cell.angle_alpha   90.00
_cell.angle_beta   90.00
_cell.angle_gamma   90.00
#
_symmetry.space_group_name_H-M   'P 1'
#
loop_
_entity.id
_entity.type
_entity.pdbx_description
1 polymer ?
#
loop_
_entity_poly.entity_id
_entity_poly.type
_entity_poly.pdbx_seq_one_letter_code
_entity_poly.pdbx_strand_id
1 'polypeptide(L)'
;MDDMTKAFIAQIDLDEHTKRYLLAQLDQLQLRLNAGTDGIRNEKPLSTATLQADLADVESLLNGGCPHHLHHIVRGQLMRAHCNLAESLELQSLEWLAVPHYETVVAMARVNSRMAANEHTASILGDHLISLALCYRRVGEFSKALPLYREAIAVAQMPTRQHIAYSLKELEDHLDRPVAPALGGSEDAEPMTLDRGAAASERVRELGNEAFRASKFAAATRWYSAGLAVHPDAAAADRARLLCNRAMARFSARDYGSAVLDARAATQLDPVNAKAWFRLGRALALAPQLPEATPHAIVAAFDEAHRLAPSDRDIAAARTDARAKWSAKLAERAADRDPPGEVVLGHFVD
;
A
#
# COMPACT_ATOMS: atom_id res chain seq x y z
N MET A 1 16.79 6.00 -25.35
CA MET A 1 15.58 6.40 -26.10
C MET A 1 15.65 5.83 -27.52
N ASP A 2 14.52 5.44 -28.14
CA ASP A 2 14.54 4.86 -29.49
C ASP A 2 14.84 5.89 -30.59
N ASP A 3 15.22 5.41 -31.78
CA ASP A 3 15.66 6.27 -32.88
C ASP A 3 14.50 7.06 -33.50
N MET A 4 13.27 6.55 -33.40
CA MET A 4 12.05 7.24 -33.83
C MET A 4 11.78 8.49 -33.00
N THR A 5 11.95 8.39 -31.67
CA THR A 5 11.75 9.50 -30.73
C THR A 5 12.83 10.56 -30.90
N LYS A 6 14.09 10.15 -31.13
CA LYS A 6 15.19 11.08 -31.44
C LYS A 6 14.95 11.81 -32.76
N ALA A 7 14.50 11.09 -33.79
CA ALA A 7 14.15 11.69 -35.08
C ALA A 7 12.97 12.66 -34.97
N PHE A 8 11.97 12.34 -34.15
CA PHE A 8 10.84 13.23 -33.88
C PHE A 8 11.29 14.53 -33.20
N ILE A 9 12.13 14.46 -32.17
CA ILE A 9 12.64 15.66 -31.48
C ILE A 9 13.47 16.54 -32.42
N ALA A 10 14.26 15.93 -33.32
CA ALA A 10 15.03 16.67 -34.31
C ALA A 10 14.17 17.53 -35.24
N GLN A 11 12.93 17.10 -35.51
CA GLN A 11 11.97 17.79 -36.39
C GLN A 11 11.18 18.92 -35.69
N ILE A 12 11.27 19.06 -34.37
CA ILE A 12 10.55 20.12 -33.64
C ILE A 12 11.19 21.47 -33.94
N ASP A 13 10.39 22.53 -34.09
CA ASP A 13 10.88 23.89 -34.28
C ASP A 13 11.37 24.50 -32.95
N LEU A 14 12.60 24.16 -32.56
CA LEU A 14 13.32 24.64 -31.39
C LEU A 14 14.79 24.85 -31.75
N ASP A 15 15.49 25.70 -31.00
CA ASP A 15 16.93 25.87 -31.18
C ASP A 15 17.70 24.59 -30.80
N GLU A 16 18.86 24.39 -31.43
CA GLU A 16 19.67 23.18 -31.28
C GLU A 16 20.22 22.97 -29.86
N HIS A 17 20.36 24.04 -29.07
CA HIS A 17 20.80 23.92 -27.68
C HIS A 17 19.68 23.36 -26.82
N THR A 18 18.47 23.91 -26.94
CA THR A 18 17.26 23.44 -26.24
C THR A 18 16.93 22.00 -26.63
N LYS A 19 17.01 21.63 -27.92
CA LYS A 19 16.80 20.24 -28.36
C LYS A 19 17.77 19.27 -27.69
N ARG A 20 19.07 19.58 -27.70
CA ARG A 20 20.10 18.75 -27.07
C ARG A 20 19.90 18.62 -25.56
N TYR A 21 19.53 19.71 -24.90
CA TYR A 21 19.24 19.72 -23.48
C TYR A 21 18.05 18.82 -23.14
N LEU A 22 16.92 18.97 -23.85
CA LEU A 22 15.73 18.14 -23.67
C LEU A 22 15.99 16.67 -23.96
N LEU A 23 16.73 16.36 -25.04
CA LEU A 23 17.14 14.99 -25.37
C LEU A 23 17.93 14.37 -24.22
N ALA A 24 18.93 15.08 -23.69
CA ALA A 24 19.76 14.59 -22.59
C ALA A 24 18.94 14.35 -21.32
N GLN A 25 18.04 15.26 -20.97
CA GLN A 25 17.16 15.10 -19.81
C GLN A 25 16.22 13.91 -19.95
N LEU A 26 15.54 13.78 -21.09
CA LEU A 26 14.61 12.69 -21.35
C LEU A 26 15.31 11.33 -21.36
N ASP A 27 16.53 11.26 -21.91
CA ASP A 27 17.31 10.01 -21.95
C ASP A 27 17.85 9.63 -20.57
N GLN A 28 18.34 10.59 -19.79
CA GLN A 28 18.73 10.34 -18.39
C GLN A 28 17.55 9.87 -17.53
N LEU A 29 16.40 10.52 -17.67
CA LEU A 29 15.20 10.11 -16.95
C LEU A 29 14.76 8.70 -17.38
N GLN A 30 14.77 8.40 -18.69
CA GLN A 30 14.46 7.07 -19.20
C GLN A 30 15.37 5.98 -18.59
N LEU A 31 16.67 6.26 -18.47
CA LEU A 31 17.64 5.35 -17.88
C LEU A 31 17.35 5.09 -16.40
N ARG A 32 17.08 6.14 -15.61
CA ARG A 32 16.70 6.01 -14.20
C ARG A 32 15.43 5.17 -14.03
N LEU A 33 14.40 5.46 -14.82
CA LEU A 33 13.14 4.71 -14.77
C LEU A 33 13.33 3.24 -15.15
N ASN A 34 14.15 2.94 -16.15
CA ASN A 34 14.49 1.55 -16.50
C ASN A 34 15.24 0.85 -15.36
N ALA A 35 16.20 1.53 -14.72
CA ALA A 35 16.91 0.98 -13.56
C ALA A 35 15.96 0.69 -12.38
N GLY A 36 14.94 1.53 -12.18
CA GLY A 36 13.85 1.29 -11.23
C GLY A 36 13.09 -0.01 -11.56
N THR A 37 12.65 -0.16 -12.80
CA THR A 37 11.95 -1.37 -13.28
C THR A 37 12.81 -2.63 -13.13
N ASP A 38 14.09 -2.55 -13.51
CA ASP A 38 15.02 -3.68 -13.38
C ASP A 38 15.28 -4.03 -11.90
N GLY A 39 15.36 -3.04 -11.02
CA GLY A 39 15.47 -3.24 -9.58
C GLY A 39 14.27 -4.02 -9.03
N ILE A 40 13.05 -3.62 -9.40
CA ILE A 40 11.81 -4.29 -8.97
C ILE A 40 11.78 -5.74 -9.49
N ARG A 41 12.09 -5.94 -10.77
CA ARG A 41 12.11 -7.28 -11.40
C ARG A 41 13.10 -8.23 -10.73
N ASN A 42 14.20 -7.70 -10.19
CA ASN A 42 15.24 -8.48 -9.52
C ASN A 42 15.08 -8.52 -7.99
N GLU A 43 13.91 -8.15 -7.46
CA GLU A 43 13.61 -8.11 -6.01
C GLU A 43 14.59 -7.22 -5.21
N LYS A 44 15.17 -6.23 -5.86
CA LYS A 44 16.09 -5.23 -5.29
C LYS A 44 15.62 -3.84 -5.71
N PRO A 45 14.44 -3.39 -5.27
CA PRO A 45 13.89 -2.11 -5.69
C PRO A 45 14.80 -0.96 -5.23
N LEU A 46 14.85 0.10 -6.04
CA LEU A 46 15.43 1.37 -5.61
C LEU A 46 14.66 1.90 -4.39
N SER A 47 15.30 2.76 -3.60
CA SER A 47 14.66 3.34 -2.43
C SER A 47 13.40 4.13 -2.82
N THR A 48 12.37 4.10 -1.97
CA THR A 48 11.12 4.85 -2.19
C THR A 48 11.40 6.34 -2.44
N ALA A 49 12.37 6.93 -1.73
CA ALA A 49 12.78 8.32 -1.91
C ALA A 49 13.35 8.59 -3.31
N THR A 50 14.14 7.66 -3.85
CA THR A 50 14.67 7.75 -5.23
C THR A 50 13.54 7.72 -6.25
N LEU A 51 12.60 6.78 -6.10
CA LEU A 51 11.48 6.65 -7.03
C LEU A 51 10.50 7.84 -6.96
N GLN A 52 10.31 8.42 -5.78
CA GLN A 52 9.55 9.65 -5.59
C GLN A 52 10.23 10.86 -6.24
N ALA A 53 11.56 10.95 -6.15
CA ALA A 53 12.32 12.00 -6.83
C ALA A 53 12.23 11.86 -8.36
N ASP A 54 12.37 10.63 -8.88
CA ASP A 54 12.19 10.37 -10.32
C ASP A 54 10.79 10.76 -10.80
N LEU A 55 9.73 10.46 -10.02
CA LEU A 55 8.36 10.87 -10.33
C LEU A 55 8.22 12.40 -10.35
N ALA A 56 8.73 13.10 -9.33
CA ALA A 56 8.67 14.55 -9.23
C ALA A 56 9.40 15.24 -10.41
N ASP A 57 10.53 14.68 -10.85
CA ASP A 57 11.26 15.17 -12.01
C ASP A 57 10.42 15.04 -13.30
N VAL A 58 9.68 13.94 -13.47
CA VAL A 58 8.79 13.76 -14.63
C VAL A 58 7.62 14.74 -14.60
N GLU A 59 7.00 14.94 -13.44
CA GLU A 59 5.90 15.89 -13.26
C GLU A 59 6.35 17.33 -13.53
N SER A 60 7.55 17.69 -13.06
CA SER A 60 8.17 19.00 -13.33
C SER A 60 8.39 19.23 -14.82
N LEU A 61 8.91 18.22 -15.54
CA LEU A 61 9.04 18.24 -17.00
C LEU A 61 7.69 18.47 -17.67
N LEU A 62 6.62 17.81 -17.22
CA LEU A 62 5.28 17.94 -17.81
C LEU A 62 4.64 19.32 -17.56
N ASN A 63 4.85 19.89 -16.37
CA ASN A 63 4.20 21.12 -15.92
C ASN A 63 4.86 22.42 -16.39
N GLY A 64 6.12 22.38 -16.83
CA GLY A 64 6.79 23.60 -17.29
C GLY A 64 8.11 23.40 -18.05
N GLY A 65 8.64 22.18 -18.08
CA GLY A 65 9.94 21.89 -18.70
C GLY A 65 9.87 21.41 -20.16
N CYS A 66 8.70 21.01 -20.67
CA CYS A 66 8.61 20.25 -21.92
C CYS A 66 7.60 20.83 -22.93
N PRO A 67 7.99 21.05 -24.20
CA PRO A 67 7.08 21.42 -25.29
C PRO A 67 5.91 20.44 -25.45
N HIS A 68 4.73 20.94 -25.80
CA HIS A 68 3.50 20.15 -26.00
C HIS A 68 3.68 18.94 -26.93
N HIS A 69 4.55 19.05 -27.93
CA HIS A 69 4.80 17.98 -28.91
C HIS A 69 5.41 16.73 -28.24
N LEU A 70 6.13 16.92 -27.14
CA LEU A 70 6.80 15.86 -26.39
C LEU A 70 5.95 15.31 -25.24
N HIS A 71 4.77 15.88 -24.96
CA HIS A 71 3.92 15.44 -23.86
C HIS A 71 3.57 13.96 -23.94
N HIS A 72 3.45 13.37 -25.14
CA HIS A 72 3.19 11.95 -25.29
C HIS A 72 4.35 11.07 -24.76
N ILE A 73 5.60 11.47 -24.99
CA ILE A 73 6.80 10.79 -24.48
C ILE A 73 6.86 10.94 -22.97
N VAL A 74 6.73 12.17 -22.45
CA VAL A 74 6.80 12.42 -21.01
C VAL A 74 5.65 11.74 -20.26
N ARG A 75 4.45 11.66 -20.84
CA ARG A 75 3.34 10.86 -20.28
C ARG A 75 3.67 9.37 -20.21
N GLY A 76 4.37 8.82 -21.20
CA GLY A 76 4.85 7.43 -21.15
C GLY A 76 5.86 7.21 -20.01
N GLN A 77 6.74 8.18 -19.76
CA GLN A 77 7.68 8.16 -18.64
C GLN A 77 6.96 8.33 -17.29
N LEU A 78 5.93 9.19 -17.22
CA LEU A 78 5.14 9.43 -16.02
C LEU A 78 4.39 8.16 -15.59
N MET A 79 3.78 7.46 -16.55
CA MET A 79 3.10 6.18 -16.28
C MET A 79 4.08 5.17 -15.69
N ARG A 80 5.31 5.08 -16.22
CA ARG A 80 6.36 4.18 -15.73
C ARG A 80 6.87 4.57 -14.34
N ALA A 81 7.02 5.86 -14.06
CA ALA A 81 7.41 6.36 -12.75
C ALA A 81 6.38 5.97 -11.68
N HIS A 82 5.09 6.12 -11.98
CA HIS A 82 4.02 5.66 -11.10
C HIS A 82 4.03 4.14 -10.92
N CYS A 83 4.21 3.34 -11.98
CA CYS A 83 4.33 1.88 -11.86
C CYS A 83 5.49 1.48 -10.94
N ASN A 84 6.68 2.04 -11.17
CA ASN A 84 7.85 1.73 -10.35
C ASN A 84 7.62 2.04 -8.87
N LEU A 85 7.03 3.20 -8.57
CA LEU A 85 6.72 3.57 -7.20
C LEU A 85 5.64 2.66 -6.58
N ALA A 86 4.57 2.36 -7.33
CA ALA A 86 3.50 1.49 -6.87
C ALA A 86 3.99 0.06 -6.56
N GLU A 87 4.75 -0.55 -7.47
CA GLU A 87 5.29 -1.90 -7.30
C GLU A 87 6.33 -1.95 -6.18
N SER A 88 7.17 -0.92 -6.02
CA SER A 88 8.11 -0.83 -4.90
C SER A 88 7.39 -0.71 -3.54
N LEU A 89 6.29 0.03 -3.49
CA LEU A 89 5.44 0.13 -2.29
C LEU A 89 4.76 -1.21 -1.97
N GLU A 90 4.34 -1.97 -2.98
CA GLU A 90 3.82 -3.33 -2.79
C GLU A 90 4.88 -4.28 -2.21
N LEU A 91 6.12 -4.23 -2.70
CA LEU A 91 7.22 -5.04 -2.14
C LEU A 91 7.49 -4.73 -0.66
N GLN A 92 7.13 -3.52 -0.22
CA GLN A 92 7.23 -3.07 1.17
C GLN A 92 5.94 -3.31 1.97
N SER A 93 4.94 -4.00 1.41
CA SER A 93 3.62 -4.22 2.03
C SER A 93 2.90 -2.91 2.41
N LEU A 94 3.05 -1.89 1.56
CA LEU A 94 2.42 -0.57 1.69
C LEU A 94 1.36 -0.36 0.59
N GLU A 95 0.47 -1.33 0.40
CA GLU A 95 -0.49 -1.35 -0.72
C GLU A 95 -1.40 -0.12 -0.75
N TRP A 96 -1.75 0.43 0.41
CA TRP A 96 -2.61 1.61 0.48
C TRP A 96 -1.97 2.87 -0.15
N LEU A 97 -0.64 2.99 -0.08
CA LEU A 97 0.12 4.05 -0.77
C LEU A 97 0.25 3.77 -2.25
N ALA A 98 0.21 2.50 -2.66
CA ALA A 98 0.29 2.10 -4.06
C ALA A 98 -1.02 2.37 -4.82
N VAL A 99 -2.18 2.28 -4.16
CA VAL A 99 -3.52 2.51 -4.75
C VAL A 99 -3.59 3.77 -5.63
N PRO A 100 -3.30 4.99 -5.13
CA PRO A 100 -3.44 6.21 -5.93
C PRO A 100 -2.52 6.21 -7.17
N HIS A 101 -1.35 5.56 -7.09
CA HIS A 101 -0.46 5.44 -8.24
C HIS A 101 -1.04 4.49 -9.30
N TYR A 102 -1.59 3.35 -8.89
CA TYR A 102 -2.28 2.45 -9.83
C TYR A 102 -3.54 3.06 -10.42
N GLU A 103 -4.29 3.88 -9.68
CA GLU A 103 -5.45 4.60 -10.22
C GLU A 103 -5.03 5.57 -11.32
N THR A 104 -3.94 6.32 -11.11
CA THR A 104 -3.37 7.20 -12.13
C THR A 104 -2.91 6.42 -13.35
N VAL A 105 -2.21 5.29 -13.17
CA VAL A 105 -1.76 4.43 -14.27
C VAL A 105 -2.94 3.89 -15.08
N VAL A 106 -3.99 3.40 -14.42
CA VAL A 106 -5.21 2.92 -15.10
C VAL A 106 -5.90 4.06 -15.85
N ALA A 107 -5.99 5.26 -15.27
CA ALA A 107 -6.58 6.41 -15.94
C ALA A 107 -5.79 6.78 -17.22
N MET A 108 -4.46 6.79 -17.15
CA MET A 108 -3.58 7.03 -18.30
C MET A 108 -3.72 5.93 -19.35
N ALA A 109 -3.73 4.66 -18.95
CA ALA A 109 -3.90 3.51 -19.84
C ALA A 109 -5.26 3.53 -20.56
N ARG A 110 -6.34 3.95 -19.89
CA ARG A 110 -7.66 4.14 -20.51
C ARG A 110 -7.63 5.20 -21.61
N VAL A 111 -6.93 6.32 -21.38
CA VAL A 111 -6.76 7.35 -22.41
C VAL A 111 -5.99 6.79 -23.61
N ASN A 112 -4.87 6.09 -23.36
CA ASN A 112 -4.06 5.50 -24.43
C ASN A 112 -4.85 4.47 -25.25
N SER A 113 -5.62 3.61 -24.59
CA SER A 113 -6.48 2.62 -25.26
C SER A 113 -7.55 3.26 -26.13
N ARG A 114 -8.17 4.38 -25.69
CA ARG A 114 -9.13 5.14 -26.52
C ARG A 114 -8.49 5.84 -27.70
N MET A 115 -7.27 6.36 -27.56
CA MET A 115 -6.59 7.11 -28.62
C MET A 115 -6.04 6.21 -29.73
N ALA A 116 -5.43 5.08 -29.38
CA ALA A 116 -4.82 4.17 -30.36
C ALA A 116 -5.78 3.07 -30.84
N ALA A 117 -6.78 2.71 -30.03
CA ALA A 117 -7.81 1.70 -30.30
C ALA A 117 -7.28 0.39 -30.91
N ASN A 118 -6.17 -0.14 -30.35
CA ASN A 118 -5.55 -1.37 -30.82
C ASN A 118 -5.41 -2.43 -29.72
N GLU A 119 -5.23 -3.69 -30.12
CA GLU A 119 -5.16 -4.83 -29.20
C GLU A 119 -4.01 -4.70 -28.19
N HIS A 120 -2.89 -4.12 -28.60
CA HIS A 120 -1.74 -3.91 -27.72
C HIS A 120 -2.07 -2.96 -26.56
N THR A 121 -2.69 -1.82 -26.84
CA THR A 121 -3.08 -0.85 -25.79
C THR A 121 -4.24 -1.36 -24.94
N ALA A 122 -5.13 -2.18 -25.48
CA ALA A 122 -6.16 -2.89 -24.72
C ALA A 122 -5.54 -3.91 -23.75
N SER A 123 -4.54 -4.69 -24.20
CA SER A 123 -3.82 -5.63 -23.32
C SER A 123 -3.11 -4.92 -22.17
N ILE A 124 -2.41 -3.81 -22.45
CA ILE A 124 -1.74 -3.00 -21.41
C ILE A 124 -2.75 -2.47 -20.39
N LEU A 125 -3.91 -1.98 -20.85
CA LEU A 125 -4.99 -1.57 -19.96
C LEU A 125 -5.47 -2.74 -19.09
N GLY A 126 -5.65 -3.93 -19.66
CA GLY A 126 -6.02 -5.14 -18.93
C GLY A 126 -5.04 -5.49 -17.80
N ASP A 127 -3.74 -5.47 -18.08
CA ASP A 127 -2.70 -5.74 -17.08
C ASP A 127 -2.74 -4.73 -15.92
N HIS A 128 -2.89 -3.44 -16.21
CA HIS A 128 -2.96 -2.41 -15.17
C HIS A 128 -4.26 -2.45 -14.36
N LEU A 129 -5.39 -2.80 -14.98
CA LEU A 129 -6.65 -3.04 -14.27
C LEU A 129 -6.50 -4.19 -13.28
N ILE A 130 -5.78 -5.26 -13.65
CA ILE A 130 -5.49 -6.39 -12.76
C ILE A 130 -4.60 -5.96 -11.59
N SER A 131 -3.53 -5.21 -11.84
CA SER A 131 -2.66 -4.72 -10.75
C SER A 131 -3.42 -3.86 -9.75
N LEU A 132 -4.26 -2.93 -10.21
CA LEU A 132 -5.10 -2.11 -9.34
C LEU A 132 -6.14 -2.97 -8.58
N ALA A 133 -6.76 -3.94 -9.25
CA ALA A 133 -7.74 -4.83 -8.62
C ALA A 133 -7.10 -5.71 -7.53
N LEU A 134 -5.90 -6.23 -7.77
CA LEU A 134 -5.11 -6.96 -6.78
C LEU A 134 -4.73 -6.08 -5.60
N CYS A 135 -4.30 -4.84 -5.87
CA CYS A 135 -3.99 -3.85 -4.84
C CYS A 135 -5.23 -3.58 -3.96
N TYR A 136 -6.38 -3.32 -4.57
CA TYR A 136 -7.64 -3.14 -3.85
C TYR A 136 -8.06 -4.37 -3.05
N ARG A 137 -7.83 -5.58 -3.58
CA ARG A 137 -8.06 -6.83 -2.85
C ARG A 137 -7.19 -6.93 -1.60
N ARG A 138 -5.90 -6.61 -1.70
CA ARG A 138 -4.96 -6.63 -0.55
C ARG A 138 -5.32 -5.60 0.52
N VAL A 139 -5.81 -4.42 0.11
CA VAL A 139 -6.31 -3.38 1.03
C VAL A 139 -7.67 -3.76 1.65
N GLY A 140 -8.39 -4.73 1.06
CA GLY A 140 -9.70 -5.21 1.51
C GLY A 140 -10.90 -4.48 0.91
N GLU A 141 -10.69 -3.71 -0.15
CA GLU A 141 -11.72 -2.96 -0.90
C GLU A 141 -12.30 -3.82 -2.05
N PHE A 142 -12.92 -4.94 -1.70
CA PHE A 142 -13.41 -5.94 -2.67
C PHE A 142 -14.47 -5.37 -3.64
N SER A 143 -15.29 -4.41 -3.18
CA SER A 143 -16.29 -3.72 -4.00
C SER A 143 -15.68 -2.90 -5.13
N LYS A 144 -14.46 -2.38 -4.94
CA LYS A 144 -13.69 -1.67 -5.97
C LYS A 144 -12.88 -2.63 -6.85
N ALA A 145 -12.37 -3.72 -6.28
CA ALA A 145 -11.63 -4.73 -7.03
C ALA A 145 -12.49 -5.44 -8.09
N LEU A 146 -13.73 -5.80 -7.74
CA LEU A 146 -14.64 -6.56 -8.61
C LEU A 146 -14.89 -5.92 -10.00
N PRO A 147 -15.33 -4.65 -10.10
CA PRO A 147 -15.59 -4.03 -11.40
C PRO A 147 -14.32 -3.94 -12.25
N LEU A 148 -13.15 -3.79 -11.64
CA LEU A 148 -11.87 -3.74 -12.35
C LEU A 148 -11.51 -5.10 -12.97
N TYR A 149 -11.73 -6.21 -12.26
CA TYR A 149 -11.56 -7.55 -12.84
C TYR A 149 -12.52 -7.81 -14.00
N ARG A 150 -13.77 -7.38 -13.87
CA ARG A 150 -14.76 -7.50 -14.96
C ARG A 150 -14.35 -6.69 -16.19
N GLU A 151 -13.90 -5.46 -15.98
CA GLU A 151 -13.38 -4.61 -17.06
C GLU A 151 -12.14 -5.22 -17.71
N ALA A 152 -11.18 -5.75 -16.93
CA ALA A 152 -9.98 -6.37 -17.45
C ALA A 152 -10.28 -7.55 -18.38
N ILE A 153 -11.24 -8.41 -18.01
CA ILE A 153 -11.70 -9.53 -18.83
C ILE A 153 -12.35 -9.01 -20.13
N ALA A 154 -13.20 -7.99 -20.03
CA ALA A 154 -13.91 -7.43 -21.17
C ALA A 154 -12.99 -6.74 -22.19
N VAL A 155 -12.01 -5.96 -21.70
CA VAL A 155 -11.11 -5.17 -22.55
C VAL A 155 -10.16 -6.05 -23.34
N ALA A 156 -9.58 -7.06 -22.69
CA ALA A 156 -8.50 -7.83 -23.29
C ALA A 156 -8.98 -9.07 -24.06
N GLN A 157 -10.31 -9.29 -24.17
CA GLN A 157 -10.91 -10.51 -24.74
C GLN A 157 -10.21 -11.81 -24.26
N MET A 158 -9.63 -11.76 -23.06
CA MET A 158 -8.67 -12.77 -22.63
C MET A 158 -9.42 -14.06 -22.33
N PRO A 159 -9.16 -15.17 -23.04
CA PRO A 159 -9.65 -16.46 -22.63
C PRO A 159 -8.85 -16.86 -21.39
N THR A 160 -9.34 -16.45 -20.22
CA THR A 160 -9.04 -17.02 -18.91
C THR A 160 -7.57 -17.33 -18.64
N ARG A 161 -6.83 -16.36 -18.07
CA ARG A 161 -5.90 -16.76 -17.00
C ARG A 161 -6.77 -17.33 -15.89
N GLN A 162 -6.71 -18.64 -15.65
CA GLN A 162 -7.50 -19.33 -14.61
C GLN A 162 -7.43 -18.62 -13.25
N HIS A 163 -6.31 -17.96 -12.94
CA HIS A 163 -6.14 -17.13 -11.75
C HIS A 163 -7.11 -15.94 -11.65
N ILE A 164 -7.49 -15.31 -12.76
CA ILE A 164 -8.44 -14.18 -12.78
C ILE A 164 -9.86 -14.69 -12.58
N ALA A 165 -10.24 -15.78 -13.24
CA ALA A 165 -11.56 -16.39 -13.06
C ALA A 165 -11.75 -16.93 -11.63
N TYR A 166 -10.70 -17.53 -11.06
CA TYR A 166 -10.71 -17.97 -9.66
C TYR A 166 -10.80 -16.80 -8.69
N SER A 167 -9.98 -15.75 -8.88
CA SER A 167 -10.02 -14.56 -8.04
C SER A 167 -11.35 -13.80 -8.17
N LEU A 168 -11.94 -13.76 -9.36
CA LEU A 168 -13.25 -13.17 -9.60
C LEU A 168 -14.34 -13.96 -8.87
N LYS A 169 -14.36 -15.29 -9.01
CA LYS A 169 -15.31 -16.15 -8.32
C LYS A 169 -15.19 -16.04 -6.80
N GLU A 170 -13.96 -16.02 -6.28
CA GLU A 170 -13.69 -15.82 -4.85
C GLU A 170 -14.23 -14.45 -4.37
N LEU A 171 -14.04 -13.39 -5.17
CA LEU A 171 -14.55 -12.05 -4.85
C LEU A 171 -16.07 -11.98 -4.93
N GLU A 172 -16.67 -12.61 -5.92
CA GLU A 172 -18.11 -12.73 -6.07
C GLU A 172 -18.69 -13.52 -4.90
N ASP A 173 -18.12 -14.68 -4.54
CA ASP A 173 -18.51 -15.45 -3.37
C ASP A 173 -18.36 -14.64 -2.06
N HIS A 174 -17.34 -13.78 -1.95
CA HIS A 174 -17.16 -12.88 -0.80
C HIS A 174 -18.21 -11.77 -0.72
N LEU A 175 -18.75 -11.32 -1.85
CA LEU A 175 -19.78 -10.29 -1.95
C LEU A 175 -21.21 -10.87 -1.90
N ASP A 176 -21.40 -12.06 -2.47
CA ASP A 176 -22.65 -12.84 -2.55
C ASP A 176 -22.89 -13.69 -1.30
N ARG A 177 -21.86 -13.94 -0.47
CA ARG A 177 -22.08 -14.45 0.88
C ARG A 177 -23.06 -13.48 1.54
N PRO A 178 -24.30 -13.92 1.81
CA PRO A 178 -25.34 -13.00 2.21
C PRO A 178 -24.80 -12.18 3.37
N VAL A 179 -24.97 -10.86 3.30
CA VAL A 179 -25.07 -10.07 4.52
C VAL A 179 -26.30 -10.64 5.21
N ALA A 180 -26.14 -11.75 5.93
CA ALA A 180 -27.23 -12.39 6.63
C ALA A 180 -27.81 -11.28 7.50
N PRO A 181 -29.07 -10.86 7.27
CA PRO A 181 -29.74 -9.98 8.20
C PRO A 181 -30.00 -10.86 9.41
N ALA A 182 -29.10 -10.79 10.37
CA ALA A 182 -29.27 -11.46 11.65
C ALA A 182 -28.46 -10.68 12.70
N LEU A 183 -29.00 -10.01 13.69
CA LEU A 183 -30.34 -9.71 14.24
C LEU A 183 -30.06 -8.46 15.12
N GLY A 184 -30.96 -7.52 15.40
CA GLY A 184 -32.39 -7.35 15.16
C GLY A 184 -32.74 -5.90 15.56
N GLY A 185 -33.76 -5.35 14.94
CA GLY A 185 -34.20 -3.96 15.17
C GLY A 185 -35.10 -3.50 14.01
N SER A 186 -36.41 -3.65 14.22
CA SER A 186 -37.59 -3.14 13.48
C SER A 186 -37.45 -2.77 11.99
N GLU A 187 -38.33 -3.38 11.19
CA GLU A 187 -38.51 -3.28 9.73
C GLU A 187 -38.92 -1.90 9.18
N ASP A 188 -38.72 -0.80 9.92
CA ASP A 188 -39.15 0.56 9.53
C ASP A 188 -37.97 1.53 9.23
N ALA A 189 -36.75 1.04 9.00
CA ALA A 189 -35.64 1.90 8.61
C ALA A 189 -35.65 2.19 7.10
N GLU A 190 -36.09 3.39 6.72
CA GLU A 190 -36.05 3.92 5.36
C GLU A 190 -34.68 3.72 4.66
N PRO A 191 -34.66 3.62 3.31
CA PRO A 191 -33.43 3.41 2.55
C PRO A 191 -32.39 4.49 2.87
N MET A 192 -31.26 4.05 3.43
CA MET A 192 -30.19 4.91 3.94
C MET A 192 -29.55 5.74 2.82
N THR A 193 -30.03 6.98 2.65
CA THR A 193 -29.31 8.01 1.90
C THR A 193 -28.16 8.50 2.78
N LEU A 194 -26.95 7.97 2.53
CA LEU A 194 -25.72 8.42 3.19
C LEU A 194 -25.38 9.85 2.76
N ASP A 195 -25.72 10.83 3.59
CA ASP A 195 -25.31 12.23 3.46
C ASP A 195 -23.78 12.35 3.56
N ARG A 196 -23.17 13.09 2.63
CA ARG A 196 -21.71 13.18 2.42
C ARG A 196 -21.08 14.23 3.34
N GLY A 197 -21.24 14.08 4.66
CA GLY A 197 -20.71 15.04 5.65
C GLY A 197 -20.05 14.37 6.87
N ALA A 198 -19.34 15.15 7.68
CA ALA A 198 -18.65 14.68 8.91
C ALA A 198 -19.56 13.90 9.89
N ALA A 199 -20.87 14.17 9.84
CA ALA A 199 -21.88 13.42 10.60
C ALA A 199 -21.98 11.94 10.20
N ALA A 200 -21.70 11.59 8.94
CA ALA A 200 -21.69 10.21 8.47
C ALA A 200 -20.44 9.46 8.97
N SER A 201 -19.27 10.12 9.01
CA SER A 201 -18.04 9.55 9.59
C SER A 201 -18.22 9.17 11.07
N GLU A 202 -18.82 10.08 11.84
CA GLU A 202 -19.12 9.83 13.26
C GLU A 202 -20.16 8.72 13.44
N ARG A 203 -21.24 8.73 12.65
CA ARG A 203 -22.27 7.69 12.71
C ARG A 203 -21.73 6.30 12.35
N VAL A 204 -20.90 6.21 11.31
CA VAL A 204 -20.28 4.94 10.90
C VAL A 204 -19.26 4.45 11.94
N ARG A 205 -18.51 5.37 12.55
CA ARG A 205 -17.62 5.07 13.67
C ARG A 205 -18.40 4.55 14.88
N GLU A 206 -19.55 5.15 15.19
CA GLU A 206 -20.44 4.72 16.28
C GLU A 206 -21.01 3.32 16.04
N LEU A 207 -21.51 3.04 14.83
CA LEU A 207 -21.99 1.71 14.45
C LEU A 207 -20.87 0.66 14.51
N GLY A 208 -19.66 1.02 14.08
CA GLY A 208 -18.48 0.18 14.23
C GLY A 208 -18.13 -0.10 15.69
N ASN A 209 -18.21 0.92 16.55
CA ASN A 209 -17.95 0.78 17.98
C ASN A 209 -19.02 -0.08 18.67
N GLU A 210 -20.29 0.07 18.31
CA GLU A 210 -21.39 -0.73 18.82
C GLU A 210 -21.21 -2.21 18.45
N ALA A 211 -20.96 -2.48 17.17
CA ALA A 211 -20.65 -3.83 16.69
C ALA A 211 -19.41 -4.41 17.40
N PHE A 212 -18.38 -3.59 17.65
CA PHE A 212 -17.19 -4.01 18.38
C PHE A 212 -17.50 -4.37 19.85
N ARG A 213 -18.29 -3.54 20.56
CA ARG A 213 -18.73 -3.82 21.93
C ARG A 213 -19.60 -5.08 22.01
N ALA A 214 -20.40 -5.34 20.98
CA ALA A 214 -21.17 -6.57 20.83
C ALA A 214 -20.31 -7.79 20.43
N SER A 215 -18.97 -7.66 20.39
CA SER A 215 -18.03 -8.70 19.93
C SER A 215 -18.29 -9.21 18.50
N LYS A 216 -19.05 -8.44 17.70
CA LYS A 216 -19.30 -8.71 16.26
C LYS A 216 -18.17 -8.10 15.44
N PHE A 217 -16.95 -8.64 15.59
CA PHE A 217 -15.74 -8.04 15.04
C PHE A 217 -15.76 -7.89 13.51
N ALA A 218 -16.30 -8.88 12.79
CA ALA A 218 -16.45 -8.80 11.34
C ALA A 218 -17.39 -7.66 10.90
N ALA A 219 -18.48 -7.43 11.64
CA ALA A 219 -19.39 -6.32 11.38
C ALA A 219 -18.74 -4.98 11.73
N ALA A 220 -17.98 -4.91 12.83
CA ALA A 220 -17.21 -3.73 13.19
C ALA A 220 -16.19 -3.36 12.09
N THR A 221 -15.45 -4.34 11.56
CA THR A 221 -14.53 -4.14 10.44
C THR A 221 -15.25 -3.59 9.21
N ARG A 222 -16.43 -4.11 8.86
CA ARG A 222 -17.23 -3.63 7.72
C ARG A 222 -17.65 -2.16 7.91
N TRP A 223 -18.13 -1.79 9.09
CA TRP A 223 -18.48 -0.41 9.39
C TRP A 223 -17.27 0.52 9.29
N TYR A 224 -16.14 0.19 9.92
CA TYR A 224 -14.95 1.05 9.81
C TYR A 224 -14.43 1.17 8.36
N SER A 225 -14.49 0.09 7.57
CA SER A 225 -14.16 0.15 6.14
C SER A 225 -15.11 1.07 5.36
N ALA A 226 -16.43 0.99 5.62
CA ALA A 226 -17.39 1.91 5.02
C ALA A 226 -17.06 3.37 5.37
N GLY A 227 -16.66 3.65 6.61
CA GLY A 227 -16.26 4.99 7.04
C GLY A 227 -15.03 5.52 6.28
N LEU A 228 -14.05 4.64 6.05
CA LEU A 228 -12.84 4.95 5.27
C LEU A 228 -13.12 5.17 3.77
N ALA A 229 -14.18 4.55 3.24
CA ALA A 229 -14.60 4.65 1.84
C ALA A 229 -15.48 5.87 1.56
N VAL A 230 -16.34 6.28 2.51
CA VAL A 230 -17.25 7.43 2.36
C VAL A 230 -16.50 8.76 2.46
N HIS A 231 -15.36 8.80 3.16
CA HIS A 231 -14.58 10.02 3.36
C HIS A 231 -13.10 9.84 2.96
N PRO A 232 -12.79 9.76 1.65
CA PRO A 232 -11.40 9.78 1.20
C PRO A 232 -10.67 11.07 1.58
N ASP A 233 -11.39 12.20 1.64
CA ASP A 233 -10.88 13.54 2.00
C ASP A 233 -11.03 13.90 3.49
N ALA A 234 -11.38 12.93 4.36
CA ALA A 234 -11.43 13.17 5.80
C ALA A 234 -10.08 13.67 6.32
N ALA A 235 -10.11 14.53 7.34
CA ALA A 235 -8.92 14.95 8.04
C ALA A 235 -8.09 13.71 8.45
N ALA A 236 -6.77 13.77 8.25
CA ALA A 236 -5.87 12.65 8.50
C ALA A 236 -6.07 12.01 9.89
N ALA A 237 -6.41 12.82 10.90
CA ALA A 237 -6.73 12.37 12.25
C ALA A 237 -8.00 11.48 12.33
N ASP A 238 -9.06 11.77 11.58
CA ASP A 238 -10.28 10.97 11.56
C ASP A 238 -10.05 9.63 10.86
N ARG A 239 -9.32 9.68 9.74
CA ARG A 239 -8.87 8.48 9.03
C ARG A 239 -7.99 7.60 9.93
N ALA A 240 -7.05 8.21 10.66
CA ALA A 240 -6.20 7.51 11.62
C ALA A 240 -7.03 6.85 12.75
N ARG A 241 -8.06 7.52 13.27
CA ARG A 241 -8.96 6.95 14.28
C ARG A 241 -9.73 5.75 13.77
N LEU A 242 -10.30 5.82 12.56
CA LEU A 242 -11.02 4.72 11.92
C LEU A 242 -10.10 3.52 11.69
N LEU A 243 -8.91 3.73 11.14
CA LEU A 243 -7.89 2.69 10.95
C LEU A 243 -7.47 2.08 12.28
N CYS A 244 -7.21 2.91 13.29
CA CYS A 244 -6.85 2.44 14.62
C CYS A 244 -7.94 1.52 15.19
N ASN A 245 -9.22 1.88 15.05
CA ASN A 245 -10.34 1.06 15.53
C ASN A 245 -10.56 -0.21 14.70
N ARG A 246 -10.38 -0.14 13.38
CA ARG A 246 -10.41 -1.31 12.49
C ARG A 246 -9.29 -2.30 12.80
N ALA A 247 -8.09 -1.81 13.13
CA ALA A 247 -6.98 -2.62 13.60
C ALA A 247 -7.36 -3.43 14.84
N MET A 248 -8.03 -2.80 15.82
CA MET A 248 -8.49 -3.50 17.02
C MET A 248 -9.58 -4.54 16.72
N ALA A 249 -10.51 -4.23 15.80
CA ALA A 249 -11.52 -5.19 15.35
C ALA A 249 -10.88 -6.41 14.67
N ARG A 250 -9.95 -6.20 13.75
CA ARG A 250 -9.19 -7.27 13.06
C ARG A 250 -8.33 -8.08 14.03
N PHE A 251 -7.65 -7.40 14.96
CA PHE A 251 -6.89 -8.05 16.02
C PHE A 251 -7.79 -8.97 16.88
N SER A 252 -8.98 -8.49 17.25
CA SER A 252 -9.95 -9.27 18.04
C SER A 252 -10.55 -10.43 17.23
N ALA A 253 -10.62 -10.30 15.91
CA ALA A 253 -10.95 -11.37 14.97
C ALA A 253 -9.79 -12.34 14.67
N ARG A 254 -8.61 -12.15 15.29
CA ARG A 254 -7.36 -12.90 15.04
C ARG A 254 -6.78 -12.75 13.64
N ASP A 255 -7.22 -11.74 12.90
CA ASP A 255 -6.60 -11.32 11.64
C ASP A 255 -5.43 -10.36 11.95
N TYR A 256 -4.34 -10.92 12.47
CA TYR A 256 -3.20 -10.14 12.94
C TYR A 256 -2.45 -9.45 11.80
N GLY A 257 -2.42 -10.06 10.61
CA GLY A 257 -1.79 -9.48 9.42
C GLY A 257 -2.44 -8.16 9.02
N SER A 258 -3.76 -8.18 8.81
CA SER A 258 -4.50 -6.96 8.46
C SER A 258 -4.54 -5.96 9.60
N ALA A 259 -4.48 -6.42 10.86
CA ALA A 259 -4.41 -5.53 12.02
C ALA A 259 -3.08 -4.74 12.07
N VAL A 260 -1.97 -5.37 11.68
CA VAL A 260 -0.66 -4.69 11.59
C VAL A 260 -0.72 -3.60 10.52
N LEU A 261 -1.27 -3.88 9.34
CA LEU A 261 -1.40 -2.92 8.25
C LEU A 261 -2.21 -1.69 8.68
N ASP A 262 -3.37 -1.90 9.31
CA ASP A 262 -4.22 -0.80 9.78
C ASP A 262 -3.56 0.02 10.90
N ALA A 263 -2.89 -0.66 11.85
CA ALA A 263 -2.24 0.03 12.95
C ALA A 263 -1.05 0.86 12.48
N ARG A 264 -0.26 0.35 11.52
CA ARG A 264 0.85 1.07 10.89
C ARG A 264 0.38 2.27 10.09
N ALA A 265 -0.67 2.12 9.29
CA ALA A 265 -1.25 3.25 8.58
C ALA A 265 -1.78 4.32 9.55
N ALA A 266 -2.38 3.91 10.67
CA ALA A 266 -2.83 4.84 11.70
C ALA A 266 -1.67 5.60 12.37
N THR A 267 -0.53 4.97 12.63
CA THR A 267 0.64 5.66 13.21
C THR A 267 1.34 6.60 12.23
N GLN A 268 1.26 6.32 10.93
CA GLN A 268 1.77 7.21 9.89
C GLN A 268 0.90 8.47 9.72
N LEU A 269 -0.42 8.30 9.80
CA LEU A 269 -1.37 9.43 9.69
C LEU A 269 -1.46 10.27 10.96
N ASP A 270 -1.34 9.64 12.13
CA ASP A 270 -1.35 10.30 13.43
C ASP A 270 -0.23 9.73 14.33
N PRO A 271 1.01 10.25 14.19
CA PRO A 271 2.15 9.78 14.95
C PRO A 271 2.04 9.96 16.46
N VAL A 272 1.17 10.85 16.92
CA VAL A 272 0.98 11.13 18.37
C VAL A 272 -0.08 10.21 19.00
N ASN A 273 -0.68 9.31 18.23
CA ASN A 273 -1.69 8.36 18.72
C ASN A 273 -1.06 7.15 19.44
N ALA A 274 -0.92 7.27 20.77
CA ALA A 274 -0.39 6.20 21.61
C ALA A 274 -1.12 4.85 21.43
N LYS A 275 -2.43 4.86 21.18
CA LYS A 275 -3.23 3.64 21.00
C LYS A 275 -2.90 2.94 19.69
N ALA A 276 -2.60 3.68 18.63
CA ALA A 276 -2.21 3.10 17.35
C ALA A 276 -0.87 2.36 17.47
N TRP A 277 0.12 3.00 18.11
CA TRP A 277 1.43 2.38 18.40
C TRP A 277 1.31 1.14 19.28
N PHE A 278 0.49 1.20 20.34
CA PHE A 278 0.23 0.05 21.20
C PHE A 278 -0.41 -1.12 20.44
N ARG A 279 -1.40 -0.83 19.59
CA ARG A 279 -2.08 -1.84 18.75
C ARG A 279 -1.10 -2.45 17.74
N LEU A 280 -0.21 -1.65 17.15
CA LEU A 280 0.84 -2.12 16.23
C LEU A 280 1.78 -3.10 16.94
N GLY A 281 2.31 -2.74 18.12
CA GLY A 281 3.19 -3.62 18.89
C GLY A 281 2.53 -4.96 19.24
N ARG A 282 1.26 -4.93 19.65
CA ARG A 282 0.49 -6.16 19.94
C ARG A 282 0.26 -7.01 18.70
N ALA A 283 -0.12 -6.38 17.59
CA ALA A 283 -0.42 -7.10 16.35
C ALA A 283 0.84 -7.75 15.78
N LEU A 284 1.98 -7.04 15.77
CA LEU A 284 3.28 -7.60 15.36
C LEU A 284 3.69 -8.77 16.26
N ALA A 285 3.50 -8.67 17.57
CA ALA A 285 3.84 -9.75 18.50
C ALA A 285 3.04 -11.04 18.28
N LEU A 286 1.83 -10.95 17.69
CA LEU A 286 0.98 -12.10 17.35
C LEU A 286 1.02 -12.45 15.86
N ALA A 287 1.86 -11.79 15.06
CA ALA A 287 2.03 -12.04 13.64
C ALA A 287 3.50 -12.41 13.30
N PRO A 288 4.13 -13.39 13.97
CA PRO A 288 5.55 -13.73 13.76
C PRO A 288 5.87 -14.21 12.34
N GLN A 289 4.85 -14.58 11.56
CA GLN A 289 4.97 -14.94 10.14
C GLN A 289 5.26 -13.73 9.24
N LEU A 290 5.01 -12.50 9.70
CA LEU A 290 5.31 -11.30 8.93
C LEU A 290 6.81 -10.99 8.99
N PRO A 291 7.47 -10.70 7.85
CA PRO A 291 8.89 -10.32 7.83
C PRO A 291 9.20 -9.12 8.73
N GLU A 292 8.26 -8.19 8.85
CA GLU A 292 8.37 -6.98 9.65
C GLU A 292 8.11 -7.17 11.15
N ALA A 293 7.58 -8.33 11.58
CA ALA A 293 7.36 -8.66 12.99
C ALA A 293 8.66 -9.04 13.72
N THR A 294 9.69 -8.23 13.53
CA THR A 294 10.98 -8.38 14.20
C THR A 294 10.85 -8.00 15.68
N PRO A 295 11.61 -8.63 16.59
CA PRO A 295 11.65 -8.24 18.00
C PRO A 295 11.94 -6.75 18.20
N HIS A 296 12.81 -6.18 17.36
CA HIS A 296 13.13 -4.77 17.37
C HIS A 296 11.91 -3.89 17.03
N ALA A 297 11.18 -4.21 15.96
CA ALA A 297 9.99 -3.46 15.56
C ALA A 297 8.88 -3.52 16.61
N ILE A 298 8.69 -4.68 17.26
CA ILE A 298 7.71 -4.85 18.35
C ILE A 298 8.07 -3.94 19.53
N VAL A 299 9.33 -3.96 19.98
CA VAL A 299 9.80 -3.14 21.10
C VAL A 299 9.74 -1.66 20.76
N ALA A 300 10.14 -1.26 19.55
CA ALA A 300 10.07 0.12 19.09
C ALA A 300 8.62 0.65 19.11
N ALA A 301 7.65 -0.15 18.67
CA ALA A 301 6.24 0.23 18.71
C ALA A 301 5.72 0.44 20.15
N PHE A 302 6.11 -0.43 21.10
CA PHE A 302 5.75 -0.26 22.50
C PHE A 302 6.49 0.87 23.21
N ASP A 303 7.75 1.12 22.86
CA ASP A 303 8.53 2.25 23.36
C ASP A 303 7.88 3.57 22.94
N GLU A 304 7.47 3.69 21.68
CA GLU A 304 6.80 4.88 21.17
C GLU A 304 5.41 5.08 21.79
N ALA A 305 4.64 4.00 21.93
CA ALA A 305 3.38 4.03 22.67
C ALA A 305 3.57 4.53 24.11
N HIS A 306 4.62 4.08 24.79
CA HIS A 306 4.92 4.50 26.16
C HIS A 306 5.43 5.94 26.24
N ARG A 307 6.22 6.39 25.26
CA ARG A 307 6.68 7.77 25.17
C ARG A 307 5.49 8.74 25.11
N LEU A 308 4.45 8.37 24.38
CA LEU A 308 3.23 9.16 24.20
C LEU A 308 2.25 9.04 25.39
N ALA A 309 2.22 7.88 26.06
CA ALA A 309 1.35 7.62 27.21
C ALA A 309 2.11 6.91 28.35
N PRO A 310 3.00 7.62 29.07
CA PRO A 310 3.89 6.99 30.05
C PRO A 310 3.17 6.48 31.30
N SER A 311 2.00 7.03 31.62
CA SER A 311 1.19 6.64 32.77
C SER A 311 0.31 5.42 32.51
N ASP A 312 0.22 4.94 31.27
CA ASP A 312 -0.60 3.78 30.90
C ASP A 312 0.08 2.47 31.32
N ARG A 313 -0.56 1.76 32.26
CA ARG A 313 -0.02 0.52 32.84
C ARG A 313 0.02 -0.63 31.85
N ASP A 314 -0.95 -0.72 30.93
CA ASP A 314 -1.01 -1.80 29.94
C ASP A 314 0.11 -1.65 28.92
N ILE A 315 0.38 -0.41 28.50
CA ILE A 315 1.51 -0.10 27.62
C ILE A 315 2.84 -0.39 28.31
N ALA A 316 3.00 0.01 29.58
CA ALA A 316 4.22 -0.24 30.34
C ALA A 316 4.48 -1.76 30.54
N ALA A 317 3.42 -2.53 30.83
CA ALA A 317 3.50 -3.98 30.97
C ALA A 317 3.89 -4.65 29.65
N ALA A 318 3.21 -4.31 28.54
CA ALA A 318 3.51 -4.88 27.22
C ALA A 318 4.93 -4.54 26.74
N ARG A 319 5.42 -3.33 27.02
CA ARG A 319 6.80 -2.92 26.72
C ARG A 319 7.82 -3.76 27.48
N THR A 320 7.57 -3.99 28.77
CA THR A 320 8.45 -4.78 29.64
C THR A 320 8.51 -6.23 29.17
N ASP A 321 7.35 -6.83 28.88
CA ASP A 321 7.24 -8.19 28.34
C ASP A 321 7.95 -8.32 27.00
N ALA A 322 7.74 -7.38 26.07
CA ALA A 322 8.39 -7.38 24.77
C ALA A 322 9.92 -7.28 24.87
N ARG A 323 10.43 -6.41 25.77
CA ARG A 323 11.87 -6.28 26.03
C ARG A 323 12.47 -7.52 26.66
N ALA A 324 11.79 -8.14 27.62
CA ALA A 324 12.23 -9.38 28.25
C ALA A 324 12.30 -10.55 27.24
N LYS A 325 11.30 -10.67 26.38
CA LYS A 325 11.30 -11.67 25.28
C LYS A 325 12.43 -11.41 24.29
N TRP A 326 12.69 -10.15 23.96
CA TRP A 326 13.81 -9.81 23.07
C TRP A 326 15.17 -10.10 23.70
N SER A 327 15.38 -9.73 24.97
CA SER A 327 16.65 -10.00 25.66
C SER A 327 16.91 -11.50 25.84
N ALA A 328 15.88 -12.30 26.15
CA ALA A 328 16.00 -13.75 26.21
C ALA A 328 16.43 -14.34 24.85
N LYS A 329 15.81 -13.89 23.76
CA LYS A 329 16.15 -14.33 22.40
C LYS A 329 17.57 -13.94 21.96
N LEU A 330 18.08 -12.81 22.46
CA LEU A 330 19.48 -12.41 22.24
C LEU A 330 20.45 -13.29 23.03
N ALA A 331 20.09 -13.66 24.27
CA ALA A 331 20.89 -14.56 25.09
C ALA A 331 20.97 -15.98 24.50
N GLU A 332 19.85 -16.52 24.01
CA GLU A 332 19.82 -17.79 23.27
C GLU A 332 20.74 -17.76 22.05
N ARG A 333 20.63 -16.71 21.22
CA ARG A 333 21.51 -16.54 20.04
C ARG A 333 22.99 -16.37 20.38
N ALA A 334 23.30 -15.82 21.55
CA ALA A 334 24.67 -15.68 22.04
C ALA A 334 25.22 -17.01 22.56
N ALA A 335 24.37 -17.86 23.15
CA ALA A 335 24.74 -19.21 23.59
C ALA A 335 24.95 -20.17 22.42
N ASP A 336 24.21 -20.00 21.30
CA ASP A 336 24.39 -20.77 20.07
C ASP A 336 25.64 -20.39 19.27
N ARG A 337 26.30 -19.26 19.61
CA ARG A 337 27.60 -18.90 19.04
C ARG A 337 28.68 -19.59 19.87
N ASP A 338 29.34 -20.58 19.26
CA ASP A 338 30.53 -21.21 19.81
C ASP A 338 31.51 -20.12 20.30
N PRO A 339 32.06 -20.20 21.53
CA PRO A 339 33.05 -19.25 21.98
C PRO A 339 34.24 -19.28 21.01
N PRO A 340 34.87 -18.12 20.69
CA PRO A 340 36.07 -18.11 19.87
C PRO A 340 37.10 -19.03 20.53
N GLY A 341 37.47 -20.11 19.84
CA GLY A 341 38.41 -21.09 20.36
C GLY A 341 39.66 -20.40 20.88
N GLU A 342 40.07 -20.76 22.10
CA GLU A 342 41.34 -20.32 22.68
C GLU A 342 42.45 -20.51 21.65
N VAL A 343 42.98 -19.40 21.14
CA VAL A 343 44.26 -19.43 20.44
C VAL A 343 45.31 -19.74 21.50
N VAL A 344 45.61 -21.03 21.65
CA VAL A 344 46.78 -21.48 22.40
C VAL A 344 47.99 -20.88 21.71
N LEU A 345 48.53 -19.81 22.28
CA LEU A 345 49.83 -19.27 21.90
C LEU A 345 50.87 -20.34 22.23
N GLY A 346 51.21 -21.15 21.22
CA GLY A 346 52.31 -22.10 21.30
C GLY A 346 53.59 -21.36 21.69
N HIS A 347 54.15 -21.75 22.83
CA HIS A 347 55.49 -21.39 23.25
C HIS A 347 56.48 -21.71 22.11
N PHE A 348 57.03 -20.67 21.48
CA PHE A 348 58.33 -20.78 20.85
C PHE A 348 59.37 -20.86 21.95
N VAL A 349 59.98 -22.03 22.10
CA VAL A 349 61.25 -22.20 22.81
C VAL A 349 62.30 -22.46 21.74
N ASP A 350 63.26 -21.52 21.70
CA ASP A 350 64.55 -21.41 21.00
C ASP A 350 64.97 -22.48 19.97
#